data_AF-A0A957J694-F1
#
_entry.id   AF-A0A957J694-F1
#
_cell.length_a   1.000
_cell.length_b   1.000
_cell.length_c   1.000
_cell.angle_alpha   90.00
_cell.angle_beta   90.00
_cell.angle_gamma   90.00
#
_symmetry.space_group_name_H-M   'P 1'
#
loop_
_entity.id
_entity.type
_entity.pdbx_description
1 polymer ?
#
loop_
_entity_poly.entity_id
_entity_poly.type
_entity_poly.pdbx_seq_one_letter_code
_entity_poly.pdbx_strand_id
1 'polypeptide(L)'
;MHIQVILNPYANRWQAQGRATTILAACKAVGITADLVMTEGAGHGITLARAAVEAGYDAVIAAGGDGTINEVINGILQATPPDQPTRPFGIMPIGTANDFAKMQGLPQDLVATAQIIAAQKTHAIDAGEIHCKPGAPPRYFINNSAVAMEPMITIENMRMKRLSGEIRYMVALVKGLFKLKAWQMQIAWDGGSYDGPTYLLSVCNGPRTGGFQMAPEAKVDDGLFDIVFAPEAPKRTV
;
A
#
# COMPACT_ATOMS: atom_id res chain seq x y z
N MET A 1 26.32 1.29 -1.95
CA MET A 1 25.02 0.65 -1.69
C MET A 1 24.61 -0.13 -2.92
N HIS A 2 24.28 -1.40 -2.76
CA HIS A 2 23.78 -2.31 -3.78
C HIS A 2 22.32 -2.66 -3.48
N ILE A 3 21.42 -2.30 -4.39
CA ILE A 3 19.98 -2.41 -4.20
C ILE A 3 19.31 -3.29 -5.25
N GLN A 4 18.17 -3.87 -4.90
CA GLN A 4 17.26 -4.48 -5.87
C GLN A 4 16.09 -3.52 -6.14
N VAL A 5 15.87 -3.18 -7.41
CA VAL A 5 14.66 -2.47 -7.84
C VAL A 5 13.66 -3.45 -8.44
N ILE A 6 12.47 -3.51 -7.86
CA ILE A 6 11.36 -4.35 -8.32
C ILE A 6 10.39 -3.45 -9.08
N LEU A 7 10.42 -3.57 -10.41
CA LEU A 7 9.59 -2.80 -11.33
C LEU A 7 8.31 -3.56 -11.66
N ASN A 8 7.15 -2.92 -11.46
CA ASN A 8 5.91 -3.38 -12.07
C ASN A 8 5.74 -2.75 -13.47
N PRO A 9 5.97 -3.50 -14.57
CA PRO A 9 5.85 -2.94 -15.92
C PRO A 9 4.41 -2.56 -16.28
N TYR A 10 3.42 -3.11 -15.56
CA TYR A 10 1.99 -2.85 -15.75
C TYR A 10 1.52 -1.59 -15.02
N ALA A 11 2.36 -0.98 -14.18
CA ALA A 11 2.03 0.23 -13.45
C ALA A 11 1.69 1.38 -14.40
N ASN A 12 0.82 2.27 -13.93
CA ASN A 12 0.30 3.42 -14.68
C ASN A 12 -0.22 3.05 -16.08
N ARG A 13 -1.06 2.01 -16.16
CA ARG A 13 -1.66 1.51 -17.41
C ARG A 13 -0.60 1.13 -18.45
N TRP A 14 0.37 0.31 -18.05
CA TRP A 14 1.46 -0.21 -18.91
C TRP A 14 2.48 0.86 -19.37
N GLN A 15 2.38 2.09 -18.89
CA GLN A 15 3.36 3.15 -19.20
C GLN A 15 4.69 2.96 -18.46
N ALA A 16 4.75 2.09 -17.45
CA ALA A 16 5.95 1.78 -16.69
C ALA A 16 6.91 0.84 -17.42
N GLN A 17 6.46 0.08 -18.43
CA GLN A 17 7.27 -0.92 -19.13
C GLN A 17 8.58 -0.37 -19.70
N GLY A 18 8.56 0.86 -20.24
CA GLY A 18 9.73 1.54 -20.79
C GLY A 18 10.61 2.28 -19.76
N ARG A 19 10.30 2.21 -18.47
CA ARG A 19 10.98 3.00 -17.42
C ARG A 19 12.25 2.35 -16.87
N ALA A 20 12.52 1.08 -17.18
CA ALA A 20 13.68 0.36 -16.64
C ALA A 20 15.01 1.08 -16.90
N THR A 21 15.26 1.49 -18.15
CA THR A 21 16.48 2.22 -18.51
C THR A 21 16.60 3.55 -17.77
N THR A 22 15.49 4.29 -17.62
CA THR A 22 15.47 5.57 -16.90
C THR A 22 15.71 5.39 -15.41
N ILE A 23 15.13 4.35 -14.80
CA ILE A 23 15.33 4.00 -13.39
C ILE A 23 16.81 3.66 -13.14
N LEU A 24 17.39 2.77 -13.95
CA LEU A 24 18.79 2.40 -13.83
C LEU A 24 19.72 3.59 -14.05
N ALA A 25 19.41 4.45 -15.03
CA ALA A 25 20.17 5.68 -15.27
C ALA A 25 20.08 6.64 -14.09
N ALA A 26 18.90 6.81 -13.47
CA ALA A 26 18.71 7.65 -12.29
C ALA A 26 19.51 7.14 -11.09
N CYS A 27 19.48 5.83 -10.82
CA CYS A 27 20.31 5.20 -9.78
C CYS A 27 21.80 5.42 -10.05
N LYS A 28 22.25 5.18 -11.28
CA LYS A 28 23.66 5.34 -11.66
C LYS A 28 24.12 6.79 -11.51
N ALA A 29 23.28 7.77 -11.86
CA ALA A 29 23.61 9.19 -11.77
C ALA A 29 23.90 9.66 -10.33
N VAL A 30 23.42 8.92 -9.32
CA VAL A 30 23.63 9.21 -7.89
C VAL A 30 24.57 8.19 -7.22
N GLY A 31 25.27 7.37 -8.00
CA GLY A 31 26.25 6.41 -7.48
C GLY A 31 25.66 5.15 -6.84
N ILE A 32 24.40 4.81 -7.10
CA ILE A 32 23.78 3.57 -6.64
C ILE A 32 24.04 2.45 -7.66
N THR A 33 24.52 1.30 -7.17
CA THR A 33 24.52 0.04 -7.92
C THR A 33 23.15 -0.61 -7.77
N ALA A 34 22.40 -0.73 -8.87
CA ALA A 34 21.03 -1.23 -8.84
C ALA A 34 20.84 -2.39 -9.82
N ASP A 35 20.34 -3.51 -9.30
CA ASP A 35 19.83 -4.60 -10.12
C ASP A 35 18.33 -4.47 -10.26
N LEU A 36 17.82 -4.48 -11.49
CA LEU A 36 16.41 -4.32 -11.78
C LEU A 36 15.78 -5.63 -12.22
N VAL A 37 14.69 -6.01 -11.55
CA VAL A 37 13.84 -7.14 -11.91
C VAL A 37 12.41 -6.66 -12.16
N MET A 38 11.70 -7.32 -13.07
CA MET A 38 10.32 -6.97 -13.40
C MET A 38 9.35 -8.00 -12.84
N THR A 39 8.23 -7.55 -12.30
CA THR A 39 7.12 -8.45 -11.93
C THR A 39 6.42 -8.97 -13.19
N GLU A 40 5.95 -10.21 -13.14
CA GLU A 40 5.25 -10.88 -14.24
C GLU A 40 3.72 -10.93 -14.04
N GLY A 41 3.27 -10.57 -12.84
CA GLY A 41 1.86 -10.62 -12.48
C GLY A 41 1.64 -10.32 -11.00
N ALA A 42 0.38 -10.37 -10.59
CA ALA A 42 -0.02 -10.14 -9.21
C ALA A 42 0.66 -11.13 -8.26
N GLY A 43 1.19 -10.62 -7.16
CA GLY A 43 1.92 -11.38 -6.15
C GLY A 43 3.39 -11.66 -6.46
N HIS A 44 3.86 -11.44 -7.70
CA HIS A 44 5.27 -11.68 -8.04
C HIS A 44 6.20 -10.71 -7.30
N GLY A 45 5.75 -9.50 -6.96
CA GLY A 45 6.54 -8.55 -6.17
C GLY A 45 6.91 -9.09 -4.78
N ILE A 46 6.06 -9.92 -4.17
CA ILE A 46 6.31 -10.57 -2.88
C ILE A 46 7.49 -11.54 -3.01
N THR A 47 7.46 -12.40 -4.03
CA THR A 47 8.51 -13.41 -4.27
C THR A 47 9.85 -12.75 -4.56
N LEU A 48 9.87 -11.71 -5.41
CA LEU A 48 11.10 -10.99 -5.75
C LEU A 48 11.69 -10.26 -4.54
N ALA A 49 10.84 -9.64 -3.72
CA ALA A 49 11.30 -8.93 -2.52
C ALA A 49 11.86 -9.87 -1.47
N ARG A 50 11.24 -11.04 -1.28
CA ARG A 50 11.78 -12.09 -0.40
C ARG A 50 13.16 -12.54 -0.85
N ALA A 51 13.30 -12.88 -2.15
CA ALA A 51 14.58 -13.29 -2.73
C ALA A 51 15.66 -12.20 -2.59
N ALA A 52 15.29 -10.93 -2.70
CA ALA A 52 16.23 -9.81 -2.51
C ALA A 52 16.70 -9.69 -1.05
N VAL A 53 15.83 -9.90 -0.06
CA VAL A 53 16.25 -9.91 1.35
C VAL A 53 17.19 -11.09 1.62
N GLU A 54 16.84 -12.29 1.13
CA GLU A 54 17.65 -13.51 1.28
C GLU A 54 19.02 -13.41 0.58
N ALA A 55 19.08 -12.73 -0.57
CA ALA A 55 20.31 -12.45 -1.30
C ALA A 55 21.19 -11.37 -0.65
N GLY A 56 20.71 -10.71 0.42
CA GLY A 56 21.51 -9.76 1.19
C GLY A 56 21.67 -8.38 0.58
N TYR A 57 20.75 -7.92 -0.28
CA TYR A 57 20.76 -6.55 -0.79
C TYR A 57 20.66 -5.52 0.35
N ASP A 58 21.30 -4.37 0.17
CA ASP A 58 21.31 -3.29 1.18
C ASP A 58 19.93 -2.66 1.37
N ALA A 59 19.13 -2.62 0.29
CA ALA A 59 17.76 -2.12 0.29
C ALA A 59 16.95 -2.72 -0.86
N VAL A 60 15.63 -2.77 -0.69
CA VAL A 60 14.67 -3.22 -1.71
C VAL A 60 13.77 -2.06 -2.10
N ILE A 61 13.71 -1.74 -3.40
CA ILE A 61 12.99 -0.59 -3.92
C ILE A 61 11.78 -1.03 -4.73
N ALA A 62 10.58 -0.57 -4.37
CA ALA A 62 9.37 -0.75 -5.18
C ALA A 62 9.26 0.36 -6.24
N ALA A 63 9.36 -0.01 -7.52
CA ALA A 63 9.06 0.89 -8.64
C ALA A 63 7.66 0.57 -9.21
N GLY A 64 6.65 1.29 -8.70
CA GLY A 64 5.25 1.06 -9.08
C GLY A 64 4.29 2.01 -8.36
N GLY A 65 3.04 1.55 -8.19
CA GLY A 65 2.03 2.22 -7.37
C GLY A 65 1.79 1.52 -6.03
N ASP A 66 0.72 1.89 -5.32
CA ASP A 66 0.41 1.39 -3.98
C ASP A 66 0.31 -0.15 -3.89
N GLY A 67 -0.19 -0.81 -4.93
CA GLY A 67 -0.20 -2.29 -5.00
C GLY A 67 1.19 -2.92 -5.08
N THR A 68 2.10 -2.32 -5.84
CA THR A 68 3.50 -2.78 -5.94
C THR A 68 4.23 -2.53 -4.62
N ILE A 69 4.00 -1.37 -4.00
CA ILE A 69 4.48 -1.05 -2.65
C ILE A 69 4.01 -2.12 -1.66
N ASN A 70 2.71 -2.48 -1.68
CA ASN A 70 2.15 -3.50 -0.80
C ASN A 70 2.76 -4.90 -1.03
N GLU A 71 2.95 -5.31 -2.29
CA GLU A 71 3.57 -6.61 -2.58
C GLU A 71 5.02 -6.66 -2.09
N VAL A 72 5.81 -5.64 -2.38
CA VAL A 72 7.23 -5.61 -2.00
C VAL A 72 7.39 -5.60 -0.48
N ILE A 73 6.64 -4.77 0.25
CA ILE A 73 6.76 -4.75 1.72
C ILE A 73 6.33 -6.07 2.35
N ASN A 74 5.31 -6.74 1.81
CA ASN A 74 4.92 -8.08 2.27
C ASN A 74 6.06 -9.08 2.08
N GLY A 75 6.77 -9.04 0.95
CA GLY A 75 7.92 -9.92 0.71
C GLY A 75 9.07 -9.65 1.67
N ILE A 76 9.37 -8.37 1.95
CA ILE A 76 10.41 -7.97 2.92
C ILE A 76 10.07 -8.47 4.32
N LEU A 77 8.85 -8.18 4.80
CA LEU A 77 8.41 -8.57 6.16
C LEU A 77 8.33 -10.09 6.33
N GLN A 78 7.87 -10.82 5.31
CA GLN A 78 7.85 -12.30 5.34
C GLN A 78 9.26 -12.93 5.36
N ALA A 79 10.27 -12.22 4.85
CA ALA A 79 11.66 -12.66 4.85
C ALA A 79 12.44 -12.21 6.10
N THR A 80 11.86 -11.33 6.92
CA THR A 80 12.52 -10.74 8.07
C THR A 80 12.06 -11.46 9.34
N PRO A 81 12.97 -12.11 10.09
CA PRO A 81 12.64 -12.66 11.39
C PRO A 81 12.16 -11.58 12.38
N PRO A 82 11.20 -11.87 13.29
CA PRO A 82 10.64 -10.89 14.22
C PRO A 82 11.67 -10.18 15.13
N ASP A 83 12.83 -10.82 15.36
CA ASP A 83 13.92 -10.34 16.21
C ASP A 83 15.01 -9.58 15.42
N GLN A 84 14.82 -9.36 14.12
CA GLN A 84 15.79 -8.69 13.26
C GLN A 84 15.24 -7.40 12.65
N PRO A 85 16.10 -6.39 12.43
CA PRO A 85 15.70 -5.19 11.72
C PRO A 85 15.34 -5.55 10.27
N THR A 86 14.22 -5.01 9.79
CA THR A 86 13.82 -5.11 8.40
C THR A 86 14.84 -4.44 7.48
N ARG A 87 15.05 -5.01 6.30
CA ARG A 87 15.85 -4.34 5.27
C ARG A 87 15.20 -3.01 4.88
N PRO A 88 15.99 -1.94 4.68
CA PRO A 88 15.49 -0.67 4.18
C PRO A 88 14.61 -0.84 2.93
N PHE A 89 13.43 -0.24 2.97
CA PHE A 89 12.48 -0.20 1.89
C PHE A 89 12.46 1.19 1.26
N GLY A 90 12.51 1.26 -0.07
CA GLY A 90 12.37 2.51 -0.81
C GLY A 90 11.31 2.44 -1.89
N ILE A 91 10.88 3.61 -2.36
CA ILE A 91 9.76 3.72 -3.30
C ILE A 91 10.19 4.61 -4.45
N MET A 92 9.96 4.15 -5.68
CA MET A 92 9.96 4.96 -6.90
C MET A 92 8.53 5.07 -7.43
N PRO A 93 7.82 6.19 -7.15
CA PRO A 93 6.37 6.27 -7.34
C PRO A 93 6.00 6.56 -8.79
N ILE A 94 5.93 5.49 -9.59
CA ILE A 94 5.56 5.52 -11.02
C ILE A 94 4.15 5.01 -11.30
N GLY A 95 3.36 4.73 -10.26
CA GLY A 95 1.95 4.38 -10.37
C GLY A 95 1.04 5.60 -10.63
N THR A 96 -0.27 5.37 -10.65
CA THR A 96 -1.26 6.42 -10.95
C THR A 96 -1.66 7.24 -9.71
N ALA A 97 -1.96 6.58 -8.59
CA ALA A 97 -2.39 7.24 -7.36
C ALA A 97 -1.18 7.62 -6.49
N ASN A 98 -0.37 6.63 -6.12
CA ASN A 98 0.84 6.78 -5.29
C ASN A 98 0.50 7.48 -3.97
N ASP A 99 -0.62 7.09 -3.35
CA ASP A 99 -1.16 7.75 -2.16
C ASP A 99 -0.16 7.66 -1.01
N PHE A 100 0.44 6.49 -0.79
CA PHE A 100 1.44 6.32 0.26
C PHE A 100 2.69 7.17 0.02
N ALA A 101 3.21 7.18 -1.21
CA ALA A 101 4.38 7.99 -1.55
C ALA A 101 4.12 9.50 -1.39
N LYS A 102 2.95 9.99 -1.83
CA LYS A 102 2.54 11.39 -1.67
C LYS A 102 2.41 11.79 -0.20
N MET A 103 1.84 10.90 0.62
CA MET A 103 1.72 11.10 2.06
C MET A 103 3.09 11.22 2.74
N GLN A 104 4.07 10.44 2.30
CA GLN A 104 5.46 10.51 2.76
C GLN A 104 6.26 11.66 2.13
N GLY A 105 5.62 12.55 1.35
CA GLY A 105 6.27 13.70 0.72
C GLY A 105 7.27 13.33 -0.39
N LEU A 106 7.17 12.11 -0.95
CA LEU A 106 8.10 11.66 -1.99
C LEU A 106 7.81 12.33 -3.34
N PRO A 107 8.85 12.77 -4.07
CA PRO A 107 8.70 13.32 -5.41
C PRO A 107 8.30 12.22 -6.41
N GLN A 108 7.67 12.62 -7.51
CA GLN A 108 7.39 11.71 -8.64
C GLN A 108 8.56 11.60 -9.63
N ASP A 109 9.51 12.53 -9.57
CA ASP A 109 10.69 12.50 -10.42
C ASP A 109 11.65 11.38 -10.00
N LEU A 110 12.09 10.58 -10.96
CA LEU A 110 12.93 9.41 -10.71
C LEU A 110 14.33 9.79 -10.22
N VAL A 111 14.89 10.90 -10.71
CA VAL A 111 16.23 11.36 -10.30
C VAL A 111 16.17 11.88 -8.86
N ALA A 112 15.17 12.72 -8.54
CA ALA A 112 14.95 13.20 -7.19
C ALA A 112 14.70 12.04 -6.20
N THR A 113 13.94 11.02 -6.62
CA THR A 113 13.72 9.83 -5.79
C THR A 113 14.99 9.02 -5.59
N ALA A 114 15.80 8.85 -6.65
CA ALA A 114 17.10 8.18 -6.54
C ALA A 114 18.05 8.95 -5.60
N GLN A 115 18.03 10.28 -5.62
CA GLN A 115 18.82 11.11 -4.69
C GLN A 115 18.40 10.89 -3.23
N ILE A 116 17.09 10.78 -2.95
CA ILE A 116 16.58 10.47 -1.61
C ILE A 116 17.08 9.09 -1.16
N ILE A 117 16.99 8.09 -2.04
CA ILE A 117 17.48 6.72 -1.76
C ILE A 117 19.00 6.73 -1.51
N ALA A 118 19.77 7.48 -2.31
CA ALA A 118 21.22 7.59 -2.18
C ALA A 118 21.66 8.27 -0.88
N ALA A 119 20.82 9.12 -0.30
CA ALA A 119 21.10 9.78 0.98
C ALA A 119 21.05 8.81 2.18
N GLN A 120 20.45 7.63 2.02
CA GLN A 120 20.35 6.57 3.05
C GLN A 120 19.80 7.05 4.41
N LYS A 121 18.97 8.10 4.41
CA LYS A 121 18.29 8.59 5.61
C LYS A 121 17.00 7.83 5.79
N THR A 122 17.03 6.81 6.63
CA THR A 122 15.87 5.97 6.96
C THR A 122 15.22 6.39 8.26
N HIS A 123 13.92 6.11 8.38
CA HIS A 123 13.18 6.13 9.64
C HIS A 123 12.30 4.88 9.68
N ALA A 124 11.92 4.44 10.88
CA ALA A 124 11.01 3.33 11.05
C ALA A 124 9.57 3.78 10.80
N ILE A 125 8.76 2.88 10.24
CA ILE A 125 7.31 3.03 10.14
C ILE A 125 6.67 1.74 10.64
N ASP A 126 5.48 1.86 11.18
CA ASP A 126 4.65 0.77 11.62
C ASP A 126 4.04 0.02 10.42
N ALA A 127 3.81 -1.27 10.62
CA ALA A 127 3.11 -2.12 9.68
C ALA A 127 2.06 -2.94 10.42
N GLY A 128 0.86 -3.02 9.87
CA GLY A 128 -0.21 -3.85 10.42
C GLY A 128 -0.16 -5.26 9.86
N GLU A 129 -0.37 -6.23 10.75
CA GLU A 129 -0.46 -7.65 10.43
C GLU A 129 -1.94 -8.07 10.36
N ILE A 130 -2.30 -8.81 9.31
CA ILE A 130 -3.66 -9.28 9.05
C ILE A 130 -3.65 -10.80 8.90
N HIS A 131 -4.53 -11.45 9.66
CA HIS A 131 -4.82 -12.88 9.55
C HIS A 131 -6.18 -13.09 8.88
N CYS A 132 -6.18 -13.46 7.59
CA CYS A 132 -7.43 -13.60 6.83
C CYS A 132 -8.08 -14.99 6.93
N LYS A 133 -7.28 -16.04 7.08
CA LYS A 133 -7.76 -17.43 7.12
C LYS A 133 -6.92 -18.23 8.11
N PRO A 134 -7.53 -19.10 8.92
CA PRO A 134 -6.77 -20.04 9.74
C PRO A 134 -5.78 -20.84 8.89
N GLY A 135 -4.51 -20.86 9.29
CA GLY A 135 -3.43 -21.59 8.61
C GLY A 135 -2.86 -20.92 7.35
N ALA A 136 -3.38 -19.77 6.91
CA ALA A 136 -2.72 -18.98 5.87
C ALA A 136 -1.62 -18.09 6.49
N PRO A 137 -0.54 -17.79 5.75
CA PRO A 137 0.46 -16.85 6.23
C PRO A 137 -0.15 -15.45 6.42
N PRO A 138 0.34 -14.66 7.40
CA PRO A 138 -0.13 -13.31 7.61
C PRO A 138 0.14 -12.43 6.39
N ARG A 139 -0.70 -11.41 6.23
CA ARG A 139 -0.54 -10.33 5.25
C ARG A 139 -0.23 -9.05 5.99
N TYR A 140 0.57 -8.18 5.37
CA TYR A 140 0.95 -6.90 5.96
C TYR A 140 0.38 -5.71 5.18
N PHE A 141 0.17 -4.60 5.87
CA PHE A 141 -0.16 -3.31 5.27
C PHE A 141 0.61 -2.18 5.96
N ILE A 142 0.95 -1.13 5.21
CA ILE A 142 1.64 0.06 5.75
C ILE A 142 0.79 1.33 5.66
N ASN A 143 -0.37 1.28 4.98
CA ASN A 143 -1.28 2.42 4.87
C ASN A 143 -2.58 2.17 5.61
N ASN A 144 -3.42 1.28 5.10
CA ASN A 144 -4.65 0.88 5.77
C ASN A 144 -5.10 -0.52 5.34
N SER A 145 -5.99 -1.10 6.13
CA SER A 145 -6.74 -2.31 5.82
C SER A 145 -8.21 -2.05 6.06
N ALA A 146 -9.07 -2.46 5.13
CA ALA A 146 -10.49 -2.14 5.21
C ALA A 146 -11.39 -3.32 4.87
N VAL A 147 -12.59 -3.32 5.46
CA VAL A 147 -13.64 -4.33 5.32
C VAL A 147 -14.95 -3.65 4.89
N ALA A 148 -15.80 -4.41 4.20
CA ALA A 148 -17.09 -3.98 3.65
C ALA A 148 -16.96 -2.90 2.55
N MET A 149 -17.34 -1.65 2.83
CA MET A 149 -17.55 -0.65 1.78
C MET A 149 -16.31 -0.34 0.93
N GLU A 150 -15.14 -0.13 1.54
CA GLU A 150 -13.91 0.24 0.83
C GLU A 150 -13.46 -0.82 -0.22
N PRO A 151 -13.36 -2.13 0.12
CA PRO A 151 -13.09 -3.17 -0.87
C PRO A 151 -14.15 -3.26 -1.97
N MET A 152 -15.44 -3.06 -1.64
CA MET A 152 -16.52 -3.07 -2.65
C MET A 152 -16.36 -1.94 -3.67
N ILE A 153 -16.05 -0.72 -3.18
CA ILE A 153 -15.76 0.43 -4.04
C ILE A 153 -14.54 0.15 -4.91
N THR A 154 -13.49 -0.46 -4.34
CA THR A 154 -12.26 -0.82 -5.06
C THR A 154 -12.54 -1.81 -6.19
N ILE A 155 -13.33 -2.85 -5.92
CA ILE A 155 -13.73 -3.86 -6.93
C ILE A 155 -14.56 -3.22 -8.06
N GLU A 156 -15.52 -2.36 -7.73
CA GLU A 156 -16.31 -1.67 -8.76
C GLU A 156 -15.46 -0.66 -9.53
N ASN A 157 -14.53 0.01 -8.85
CA ASN A 157 -13.55 0.87 -9.50
C ASN A 157 -12.73 0.08 -10.52
N MET A 158 -12.19 -1.09 -10.18
CA MET A 158 -11.44 -1.96 -11.11
C MET A 158 -12.25 -2.37 -12.35
N ARG A 159 -13.58 -2.53 -12.22
CA ARG A 159 -14.48 -2.85 -13.34
C ARG A 159 -14.76 -1.67 -14.26
N MET A 160 -14.58 -0.43 -13.80
CA MET A 160 -14.85 0.77 -14.59
C MET A 160 -13.71 1.09 -15.55
N LYS A 161 -13.82 0.61 -16.80
CA LYS A 161 -12.83 0.85 -17.87
C LYS A 161 -12.99 2.20 -18.60
N ARG A 162 -14.17 2.84 -18.52
CA ARG A 162 -14.55 4.00 -19.36
C ARG A 162 -14.44 5.37 -18.68
N LEU A 163 -14.13 5.42 -17.38
CA LEU A 163 -14.00 6.66 -16.61
C LEU A 163 -12.57 6.76 -16.07
N SER A 164 -12.09 7.99 -15.88
CA SER A 164 -10.76 8.29 -15.35
C SER A 164 -10.78 9.50 -14.42
N GLY A 165 -9.76 9.63 -13.58
CA GLY A 165 -9.64 10.75 -12.63
C GLY A 165 -10.65 10.72 -11.48
N GLU A 166 -10.83 11.86 -10.83
CA GLU A 166 -11.67 12.02 -9.63
C GLU A 166 -13.14 11.68 -9.86
N ILE A 167 -13.67 11.93 -11.06
CA ILE A 167 -15.06 11.59 -11.45
C ILE A 167 -15.32 10.09 -11.33
N ARG A 168 -14.33 9.25 -11.70
CA ARG A 168 -14.45 7.79 -11.54
C ARG A 168 -14.58 7.40 -10.07
N TYR A 169 -13.80 8.05 -9.20
CA TYR A 169 -13.85 7.84 -7.76
C TYR A 169 -15.20 8.24 -7.17
N MET A 170 -15.71 9.42 -7.55
CA MET A 170 -17.04 9.88 -7.12
C MET A 170 -18.15 8.92 -7.57
N VAL A 171 -18.13 8.45 -8.82
CA VAL A 171 -19.14 7.49 -9.32
C VAL A 171 -19.01 6.13 -8.61
N ALA A 172 -17.78 5.68 -8.32
CA ALA A 172 -17.55 4.45 -7.55
C ALA A 172 -18.14 4.57 -6.14
N LEU A 173 -17.89 5.71 -5.48
CA LEU A 173 -18.39 6.03 -4.15
C LEU A 173 -19.92 6.04 -4.12
N VAL A 174 -20.57 6.80 -5.01
CA VAL A 174 -22.04 6.89 -5.09
C VAL A 174 -22.66 5.51 -5.36
N LYS A 175 -22.11 4.72 -6.29
CA LYS A 175 -22.60 3.35 -6.55
C LYS A 175 -22.37 2.41 -5.37
N GLY A 176 -21.24 2.54 -4.68
CA GLY A 176 -20.94 1.82 -3.44
C GLY A 176 -21.98 2.11 -2.38
N LEU A 177 -22.33 3.38 -2.17
CA LEU A 177 -23.36 3.84 -1.23
C LEU A 177 -24.73 3.21 -1.52
N PHE A 178 -25.16 3.14 -2.78
CA PHE A 178 -26.45 2.52 -3.13
C PHE A 178 -26.48 0.99 -2.99
N LYS A 179 -25.32 0.34 -2.91
CA LYS A 179 -25.18 -1.12 -2.70
C LYS A 179 -24.71 -1.47 -1.29
N LEU A 180 -24.64 -0.50 -0.39
CA LEU A 180 -24.20 -0.71 0.98
C LEU A 180 -25.08 -1.76 1.66
N LYS A 181 -24.46 -2.87 2.01
CA LYS A 181 -25.05 -3.89 2.86
C LYS A 181 -24.26 -3.86 4.16
N ALA A 182 -24.94 -3.76 5.29
CA ALA A 182 -24.28 -3.89 6.58
C ALA A 182 -23.82 -5.34 6.77
N TRP A 183 -22.63 -5.51 7.32
CA TRP A 183 -22.08 -6.82 7.69
C TRP A 183 -22.12 -6.91 9.20
N GLN A 184 -22.52 -8.06 9.74
CA GLN A 184 -22.36 -8.30 11.17
C GLN A 184 -20.86 -8.40 11.46
N MET A 185 -20.34 -7.50 12.31
CA MET A 185 -18.93 -7.46 12.67
C MET A 185 -18.77 -7.45 14.18
N GLN A 186 -17.75 -8.17 14.65
CA GLN A 186 -17.20 -8.04 16.00
C GLN A 186 -15.88 -7.29 15.89
N ILE A 187 -15.84 -6.11 16.49
CA ILE A 187 -14.70 -5.19 16.43
C ILE A 187 -14.25 -4.97 17.88
N ALA A 188 -12.97 -5.19 18.17
CA ALA A 188 -12.40 -4.98 19.50
C ALA A 188 -11.07 -4.22 19.39
N TRP A 189 -10.80 -3.38 20.39
CA TRP A 189 -9.58 -2.58 20.53
C TRP A 189 -9.27 -2.39 22.03
N ASP A 190 -8.12 -1.79 22.34
CA ASP A 190 -7.55 -1.76 23.70
C ASP A 190 -8.46 -1.18 24.80
N GLY A 191 -9.45 -0.37 24.43
CA GLY A 191 -10.38 0.27 25.35
C GLY A 191 -11.85 -0.07 25.12
N GLY A 192 -12.20 -0.96 24.20
CA GLY A 192 -13.60 -1.18 23.86
C GLY A 192 -13.87 -2.20 22.77
N SER A 193 -15.15 -2.37 22.51
CA SER A 193 -15.63 -3.27 21.47
C SER A 193 -16.98 -2.82 20.93
N TYR A 194 -17.27 -3.26 19.71
CA TYR A 194 -18.55 -3.11 19.05
C TYR A 194 -18.94 -4.45 18.42
N ASP A 195 -20.15 -4.93 18.70
CA ASP A 195 -20.77 -6.07 18.01
C ASP A 195 -22.06 -5.58 17.35
N GLY A 196 -22.06 -5.54 16.02
CA GLY A 196 -23.22 -5.03 15.30
C GLY A 196 -23.07 -4.98 13.80
N PRO A 197 -24.18 -4.69 13.10
CA PRO A 197 -24.15 -4.40 11.68
C PRO A 197 -23.31 -3.15 11.41
N THR A 198 -22.39 -3.26 10.44
CA THR A 198 -21.38 -2.26 10.11
C THR A 198 -21.28 -2.10 8.60
N TYR A 199 -21.31 -0.85 8.11
CA TYR A 199 -21.16 -0.53 6.68
C TYR A 199 -19.70 -0.41 6.26
N LEU A 200 -18.84 0.06 7.16
CA LEU A 200 -17.43 0.33 6.91
C LEU A 200 -16.62 0.03 8.15
N LEU A 201 -15.47 -0.62 7.96
CA LEU A 201 -14.38 -0.66 8.93
C LEU A 201 -13.07 -0.39 8.17
N SER A 202 -12.29 0.58 8.62
CA SER A 202 -10.94 0.88 8.16
C SER A 202 -10.01 0.91 9.38
N VAL A 203 -8.92 0.18 9.31
CA VAL A 203 -7.81 0.22 10.25
C VAL A 203 -6.67 0.95 9.55
N CYS A 204 -6.36 2.15 10.03
CA CYS A 204 -5.49 3.11 9.36
C CYS A 204 -4.17 3.26 10.11
N ASN A 205 -3.08 3.14 9.36
CA ASN A 205 -1.72 3.54 9.76
C ASN A 205 -1.38 4.94 9.22
N GLY A 206 -1.86 5.23 8.00
CA GLY A 206 -1.73 6.55 7.37
C GLY A 206 -3.05 7.31 7.35
N PRO A 207 -3.01 8.65 7.24
CA PRO A 207 -4.23 9.46 7.32
C PRO A 207 -5.12 9.39 6.07
N ARG A 208 -4.61 8.86 4.96
CA ARG A 208 -5.27 8.92 3.66
C ARG A 208 -5.41 7.57 2.98
N THR A 209 -6.59 7.32 2.41
CA THR A 209 -6.88 6.17 1.55
C THR A 209 -7.76 6.59 0.39
N GLY A 210 -7.42 6.15 -0.83
CA GLY A 210 -8.19 6.43 -2.03
C GLY A 210 -8.39 7.92 -2.32
N GLY A 211 -7.40 8.74 -1.97
CA GLY A 211 -7.46 10.21 -2.08
C GLY A 211 -8.18 10.95 -0.95
N PHE A 212 -8.91 10.27 -0.06
CA PHE A 212 -9.67 10.89 1.04
C PHE A 212 -8.89 10.89 2.35
N GLN A 213 -9.21 11.84 3.23
CA GLN A 213 -8.78 11.84 4.63
C GLN A 213 -9.70 10.89 5.40
N MET A 214 -9.19 9.71 5.76
CA MET A 214 -9.97 8.70 6.50
C MET A 214 -9.73 8.83 8.00
N ALA A 215 -8.46 8.92 8.40
CA ALA A 215 -8.04 9.10 9.79
C ALA A 215 -7.05 10.27 9.88
N PRO A 216 -7.52 11.53 9.89
CA PRO A 216 -6.66 12.71 9.74
C PRO A 216 -5.52 12.83 10.76
N GLU A 217 -5.67 12.22 11.93
CA GLU A 217 -4.70 12.26 13.03
C GLU A 217 -3.71 11.09 13.02
N ALA A 218 -3.90 10.10 12.13
CA ALA A 218 -3.08 8.91 12.05
C ALA A 218 -1.63 9.24 11.69
N LYS A 219 -0.70 8.58 12.39
CA LYS A 219 0.75 8.67 12.16
C LYS A 219 1.28 7.29 11.88
N VAL A 220 2.20 7.21 10.93
CA VAL A 220 2.74 5.93 10.46
C VAL A 220 3.82 5.36 11.38
N ASP A 221 4.16 6.02 12.49
CA ASP A 221 5.33 5.74 13.32
C ASP A 221 5.10 5.97 14.83
N ASP A 222 3.85 6.02 15.28
CA ASP A 222 3.50 6.23 16.69
C ASP A 222 3.11 4.94 17.45
N GLY A 223 3.18 3.80 16.78
CA GLY A 223 2.87 2.47 17.32
C GLY A 223 1.38 2.19 17.46
N LEU A 224 0.50 3.01 16.89
CA LEU A 224 -0.95 2.89 17.00
C LEU A 224 -1.62 2.70 15.63
N PHE A 225 -2.82 2.12 15.65
CA PHE A 225 -3.73 2.18 14.50
C PHE A 225 -4.98 2.98 14.84
N ASP A 226 -5.40 3.82 13.91
CA ASP A 226 -6.66 4.53 13.97
C ASP A 226 -7.77 3.66 13.37
N ILE A 227 -8.82 3.41 14.17
CA ILE A 227 -9.98 2.62 13.73
C ILE A 227 -11.11 3.57 13.35
N VAL A 228 -11.50 3.53 12.08
CA VAL A 228 -12.64 4.29 11.55
C VAL A 228 -13.72 3.29 11.12
N PHE A 229 -14.88 3.34 11.75
CA PHE A 229 -15.99 2.47 11.38
C PHE A 229 -17.33 3.20 11.37
N ALA A 230 -18.25 2.72 10.53
CA ALA A 230 -19.60 3.25 10.40
C ALA A 230 -20.63 2.14 10.71
N PRO A 231 -21.24 2.16 11.92
CA PRO A 231 -22.38 1.33 12.25
C PRO A 231 -23.55 1.49 11.27
N GLU A 232 -24.39 0.47 11.17
CA GLU A 232 -25.68 0.63 10.49
C GLU A 232 -26.53 1.68 11.20
N ALA A 233 -27.02 2.66 10.43
CA ALA A 233 -27.93 3.67 10.97
C ALA A 233 -29.28 3.01 11.33
N PRO A 234 -29.86 3.27 12.51
CA PRO A 234 -31.17 2.75 12.88
C PRO A 234 -32.21 3.22 11.86
N LYS A 235 -33.00 2.30 11.32
CA LYS A 235 -34.16 2.66 10.49
C LYS A 235 -35.29 3.08 11.42
N ARG A 236 -35.69 4.35 11.34
CA ARG A 236 -36.92 4.82 11.99
C ARG A 236 -38.10 4.18 11.24
N THR A 237 -38.84 3.31 11.92
CA THR A 237 -40.10 2.75 11.40
C THR A 237 -41.27 3.39 12.15
N VAL A 238 -42.43 3.50 11.50
CA VAL A 238 -43.71 3.89 12.13
C VAL A 238 -44.43 2.62 12.55
#